data_AF-A0A377HIU7-F1
#
_entry.id   AF-A0A377HIU7-F1
#
_cell.length_a   1.000
_cell.length_b   1.000
_cell.length_c   1.000
_cell.angle_alpha   90.00
_cell.angle_beta   90.00
_cell.angle_gamma   90.00
#
_symmetry.space_group_name_H-M   'P 1'
#
loop_
_entity.id
_entity.type
_entity.pdbx_description
1 polymer ?
#
loop_
_entity_poly.entity_id
_entity_poly.type
_entity_poly.pdbx_seq_one_letter_code
_entity_poly.pdbx_strand_id
1 'polypeptide(L)' 'MLMIIQGFESRYEEIMREPSIRQRDGQLRELMIEMEMIFKIPMLKTRRGRKRTPGDRTIPEGVRL' A
#
# COMPACT_ATOMS: atom_id res chain seq x y z
N MET A 1 6.25 -18.50 5.55
CA MET A 1 5.96 -17.05 5.48
C MET A 1 7.22 -16.19 5.60
N LEU A 2 8.10 -16.41 6.59
CA LEU A 2 9.33 -15.61 6.73
C LEU A 2 10.26 -15.67 5.51
N MET A 3 10.48 -16.86 4.94
CA MET A 3 11.26 -17.05 3.69
C MET A 3 10.66 -16.34 2.47
N ILE A 4 9.32 -16.18 2.44
CA ILE A 4 8.63 -15.52 1.33
C ILE A 4 8.85 -14.00 1.44
N ILE A 5 8.77 -13.43 2.64
CA ILE A 5 9.01 -12.00 2.88
C ILE A 5 10.45 -11.63 2.52
N GLN A 6 11.44 -12.44 2.95
CA GLN A 6 12.85 -12.21 2.59
C GLN A 6 13.10 -12.26 1.08
N GLY A 7 12.38 -13.11 0.35
CA GLY A 7 12.43 -13.16 -1.11
C GLY A 7 11.89 -11.87 -1.76
N PHE A 8 10.83 -11.29 -1.20
CA PHE A 8 10.28 -10.01 -1.66
C PHE A 8 11.20 -8.83 -1.35
N GLU A 9 11.79 -8.79 -0.15
CA GLU A 9 12.76 -7.75 0.24
C GLU A 9 13.98 -7.75 -0.69
N SER A 10 14.53 -8.94 -0.97
CA SER A 10 15.68 -9.09 -1.88
C SER A 10 15.37 -8.58 -3.30
N ARG A 11 14.19 -8.92 -3.85
CA ARG A 11 13.76 -8.43 -5.18
C ARG A 11 13.50 -6.93 -5.20
N TYR A 12 12.93 -6.38 -4.13
CA TYR A 12 12.74 -4.94 -4.01
C TYR A 12 14.08 -4.19 -4.03
N GLU A 13 15.08 -4.67 -3.29
CA GLU A 13 16.42 -4.08 -3.30
C GLU A 13 17.07 -4.13 -4.69
N GLU A 14 16.92 -5.25 -5.41
CA GLU A 14 17.41 -5.39 -6.78
C GLU A 14 16.74 -4.38 -7.72
N ILE A 15 15.42 -4.22 -7.64
CA ILE A 15 14.66 -3.25 -8.44
C ILE A 15 15.10 -1.81 -8.12
N MET A 16 15.40 -1.50 -6.86
CA MET A 16 15.89 -0.17 -6.48
C MET A 16 17.28 0.16 -7.02
N ARG A 17 18.06 -0.85 -7.43
CA ARG A 17 19.35 -0.68 -8.11
C ARG A 17 19.20 -0.43 -9.62
N GLU A 18 18.02 -0.67 -10.22
CA GLU A 18 17.76 -0.40 -11.63
C GLU A 18 17.86 1.12 -11.91
N PRO A 19 18.80 1.59 -12.75
CA PRO A 19 18.97 3.02 -13.03
C PRO A 19 17.79 3.64 -13.77
N SER A 20 17.04 2.86 -14.55
CA SER A 20 15.89 3.33 -15.29
C SER A 20 14.62 3.40 -14.43
N ILE A 21 14.13 4.62 -14.19
CA ILE A 21 12.89 4.87 -13.43
C ILE A 21 11.70 4.14 -14.05
N ARG A 22 11.60 4.10 -15.40
CA ARG A 22 10.49 3.41 -16.08
C ARG A 22 10.52 1.90 -15.89
N GLN A 23 11.70 1.29 -15.93
CA GLN A 23 11.84 -0.16 -15.69
C GLN A 23 11.59 -0.48 -14.22
N ARG A 24 12.11 0.35 -13.31
CA ARG A 24 11.85 0.25 -11.87
C ARG A 24 10.36 0.29 -11.55
N ASP A 25 9.61 1.24 -12.09
CA ASP A 25 8.16 1.36 -11.86
C ASP A 25 7.39 0.14 -12.36
N GLY A 26 7.76 -0.41 -13.52
CA GLY A 26 7.17 -1.64 -14.06
C GLY A 26 7.41 -2.84 -13.14
N GLN A 27 8.67 -3.05 -12.75
CA GLN A 27 9.06 -4.17 -11.88
C GLN A 27 8.47 -4.06 -10.47
N LEU A 28 8.39 -2.84 -9.91
CA LEU A 28 7.72 -2.62 -8.63
C LEU A 28 6.24 -2.97 -8.70
N ARG A 29 5.56 -2.62 -9.79
CA ARG A 29 4.14 -2.95 -9.99
C ARG A 29 3.92 -4.45 -10.03
N GLU A 30 4.78 -5.18 -10.73
CA GLU A 30 4.74 -6.66 -10.77
C GLU A 30 4.96 -7.26 -9.37
N LEU A 31 5.97 -6.78 -8.65
CA LEU A 31 6.26 -7.22 -7.28
C LEU A 31 5.06 -7.01 -6.34
N MET A 32 4.40 -5.85 -6.43
CA MET A 32 3.21 -5.56 -5.61
C MET A 32 2.02 -6.46 -5.94
N ILE A 33 1.80 -6.82 -7.21
CA ILE A 33 0.73 -7.75 -7.62
C ILE A 33 0.98 -9.14 -7.05
N GLU A 34 2.23 -9.61 -7.12
CA GLU A 34 2.61 -10.90 -6.53
C GLU A 34 2.39 -10.93 -5.01
N MET A 35 2.78 -9.86 -4.31
CA MET A 35 2.55 -9.73 -2.87
C MET A 35 1.05 -9.73 -2.54
N GLU A 36 0.21 -9.04 -3.32
CA GLU A 36 -1.24 -9.06 -3.16
C GLU A 36 -1.83 -10.47 -3.33
N MET A 37 -1.37 -11.23 -4.32
CA MET A 37 -1.84 -12.60 -4.55
C MET A 37 -1.50 -13.55 -3.40
N ILE A 38 -0.28 -13.43 -2.85
CA ILE A 38 0.25 -14.31 -1.81
C ILE A 38 -0.29 -13.93 -0.42
N PHE A 39 -0.19 -12.66 -0.05
CA PHE A 39 -0.58 -12.22 1.29
C PHE A 39 -2.05 -11.82 1.38
N LYS A 40 -2.80 -11.87 0.26
CA LYS A 40 -4.18 -11.37 0.17
C LYS A 40 -4.31 -9.93 0.69
N ILE A 41 -3.23 -9.15 0.60
CA ILE A 41 -3.22 -7.73 0.95
C ILE A 41 -3.85 -7.01 -0.23
N PRO A 42 -5.09 -6.50 -0.12
CA PRO A 42 -5.71 -5.78 -1.22
C PRO A 42 -4.81 -4.59 -1.48
N MET A 43 -4.21 -4.51 -2.68
CA MET A 43 -3.32 -3.43 -3.04
C MET A 43 -4.04 -2.14 -2.71
N LEU A 44 -3.51 -1.43 -1.69
CA LEU A 44 -3.95 -0.15 -1.15
C LEU A 44 -5.15 0.34 -1.92
N LYS A 45 -6.34 -0.22 -1.62
CA LYS A 45 -7.58 0.26 -2.21
C LYS A 45 -7.51 1.73 -1.92
N THR A 46 -7.26 2.50 -2.98
CA THR A 46 -7.09 3.93 -2.86
C THR A 46 -8.17 4.40 -1.92
N ARG A 47 -7.82 5.28 -1.00
CA ARG A 47 -8.76 6.03 -0.17
C ARG A 47 -9.68 6.90 -1.05
N ARG A 48 -10.16 6.42 -2.20
CA ARG A 48 -11.43 6.76 -2.85
C ARG A 48 -12.56 6.34 -1.92
N GLY A 49 -12.66 7.03 -0.79
CA GLY A 49 -13.55 6.66 0.29
C GLY A 49 -13.56 7.61 1.48
N ARG A 50 -12.82 8.72 1.44
CA ARG A 50 -13.27 9.93 2.13
C ARG A 50 -13.74 10.91 1.07
N LYS A 51 -14.96 10.69 0.55
CA LYS A 51 -15.87 11.85 0.43
C LYS A 51 -15.89 12.44 1.84
N ARG A 52 -15.15 13.51 2.09
CA ARG A 52 -15.52 14.40 3.18
C ARG A 52 -16.86 14.96 2.75
N THR A 53 -17.94 14.35 3.24
CA THR A 53 -19.25 14.99 3.19
C THR A 53 -19.08 16.31 3.96
N PRO A 54 -19.32 17.47 3.36
CA PRO A 54 -19.28 18.74 4.09
C PRO A 54 -20.51 18.76 4.98
N GLY A 55 -20.36 18.36 6.25
CA GLY A 55 -21.49 18.24 7.16
C GLY A 55 -21.29 17.34 8.37
N ASP A 56 -20.18 16.59 8.44
CA ASP A 56 -19.86 15.78 9.62
C ASP A 56 -19.34 16.69 10.75
N ARG A 57 -20.25 17.50 11.31
CA ARG A 57 -20.11 18.08 12.64
C ARG A 57 -20.19 16.90 13.60
N THR A 58 -19.06 16.26 13.86
CA THR A 58 -18.86 15.52 15.10
C THR A 58 -19.01 16.51 16.24
N ILE A 59 -20.23 16.64 16.77
CA ILE A 59 -20.43 17.09 18.14
C ILE A 59 -19.92 15.92 18.99
N PRO A 60 -18.85 16.08 19.77
CA PRO A 60 -18.49 15.05 20.72
C PRO A 60 -19.55 15.04 21.81
N GLU A 61 -20.36 13.97 21.84
CA GLU A 61 -21.08 13.58 23.05
C GLU A 61 -20.04 13.21 24.11
N GLY A 62 -19.73 14.17 24.97
CA GLY A 62 -18.71 14.01 25.98
C GLY A 62 -18.59 15.23 26.88
N VAL A 63 -19.38 15.20 27.96
CA VAL A 63 -19.11 15.83 29.26
C VAL A 63 -19.58 17.28 29.42
N ARG A 64 -20.74 17.37 30.08
CA ARG A 64 -21.22 18.50 30.89
C ARG A 64 -20.10 19.05 31.79
N LEU A 65 -19.87 20.37 31.73
CA LEU A 65 -19.72 21.28 32.88
C LEU A 65 -20.22 22.65 32.45
#